data_AF-A0A356KGG4-F1
#
_entry.id   AF-A0A356KGG4-F1
#
_cell.length_a   1.000
_cell.length_b   1.000
_cell.length_c   1.000
_cell.angle_alpha   90.00
_cell.angle_beta   90.00
_cell.angle_gamma   90.00
#
_symmetry.space_group_name_H-M   'P 1'
#
loop_
_entity.id
_entity.type
_entity.pdbx_description
1 polymer ?
#
loop_
_entity_poly.entity_id
_entity_poly.type
_entity_poly.pdbx_seq_one_letter_code
_entity_poly.pdbx_strand_id
1 'polypeptide(L)'
;MAPLPLQLEIQGNQSHFRFDVPGAFEPRLEPVWKDAADPPEITEVREVWEIPGARLVASDGRPETFWKEWRAFLARLRVRGQGFPLWVRLVRDPGGAAQTVWTLGAPDHERFKIEELSASSDELAPTATWRILAPVTLVVSAVQRFADPNGIVGWDQEVRSSYDAGGLHALEWQTTLTTREGVDAVDKARRFGRIDIAPFGGSYSYATNGPDGVEVVTSDADEPNQRTPTSCTVLSRIKQWGVHVGTTSPGSSPTEVGYSVRTRAAKDERSTTYRATARGPGALAWVEGRRPGGPIETAEVLHEEAIRYAEGTWVVKEPAPDQPDAPEGVRWQIQAEITGGHVDFDFEPVVGGFQPVLFEGAILPWRLSLTLKGRRRGGEGKPEELKLPGLLSSPWLLDRNASREKAPFVAEFGADPDSHLWAREASLVYWSASKPTGSPAAQVRAAQPVESYYL
;
A
#
# COMPACT_ATOMS: atom_id res chain seq x y z
N MET A 1 -8.03 3.31 9.23
CA MET A 1 -7.95 2.24 8.28
C MET A 1 -7.03 1.20 8.86
N ALA A 2 -7.49 0.61 9.99
CA ALA A 2 -6.66 -0.25 10.84
C ALA A 2 -5.78 -1.12 9.94
N PRO A 3 -4.47 -1.26 10.23
CA PRO A 3 -3.49 -1.83 9.31
C PRO A 3 -4.14 -2.94 8.50
N LEU A 4 -4.26 -2.73 7.18
CA LEU A 4 -5.13 -3.53 6.32
C LEU A 4 -4.99 -4.99 6.71
N PRO A 5 -6.08 -5.67 7.11
CA PRO A 5 -5.98 -6.93 7.81
C PRO A 5 -5.16 -7.90 6.96
N LEU A 6 -4.04 -8.36 7.52
CA LEU A 6 -3.22 -9.36 6.88
C LEU A 6 -3.82 -10.72 7.27
N GLN A 7 -4.08 -11.55 6.29
CA GLN A 7 -4.59 -12.90 6.49
C GLN A 7 -3.62 -13.94 5.96
N LEU A 8 -3.30 -14.92 6.78
CA LEU A 8 -2.65 -16.14 6.33
C LEU A 8 -3.73 -17.08 5.80
N GLU A 9 -3.63 -17.43 4.52
CA GLU A 9 -4.45 -18.47 3.91
C GLU A 9 -3.63 -19.76 3.76
N ILE A 10 -4.15 -20.85 4.29
CA ILE A 10 -3.57 -22.19 4.18
C ILE A 10 -4.44 -23.00 3.21
N GLN A 11 -3.91 -23.33 2.03
CA GLN A 11 -4.68 -24.00 0.99
C GLN A 11 -4.77 -25.51 1.19
N GLY A 12 -5.99 -26.03 1.14
CA GLY A 12 -6.28 -27.45 0.89
C GLY A 12 -6.97 -27.69 -0.45
N ASN A 13 -7.05 -28.95 -0.88
CA ASN A 13 -7.67 -29.40 -2.13
C ASN A 13 -9.18 -29.06 -2.26
N GLN A 14 -9.87 -28.69 -1.18
CA GLN A 14 -11.32 -28.46 -1.15
C GLN A 14 -11.74 -27.19 -0.39
N SER A 15 -10.89 -26.65 0.48
CA SER A 15 -11.13 -25.41 1.23
C SER A 15 -9.80 -24.79 1.65
N HIS A 16 -9.81 -23.49 1.93
CA HIS A 16 -8.71 -22.78 2.58
C HIS A 16 -9.08 -22.49 4.03
N PHE A 17 -8.09 -22.50 4.91
CA PHE A 17 -8.21 -21.97 6.28
C PHE A 17 -7.62 -20.57 6.31
N ARG A 18 -8.26 -19.65 7.03
CA ARG A 18 -7.83 -18.26 7.15
C ARG A 18 -7.48 -17.94 8.58
N PHE A 19 -6.39 -17.23 8.77
CA PHE A 19 -5.98 -16.72 10.06
C PHE A 19 -5.72 -15.22 9.92
N ASP A 20 -6.30 -14.42 10.81
CA ASP A 20 -5.90 -13.02 10.92
C ASP A 20 -4.51 -12.96 11.57
N VAL A 21 -3.55 -12.29 10.94
CA VAL A 21 -2.17 -12.23 11.46
C VAL A 21 -1.81 -10.82 11.94
N PRO A 22 -1.06 -10.70 13.04
CA PRO A 22 -0.72 -9.41 13.65
C PRO A 22 0.33 -8.60 12.87
N GLY A 23 0.79 -9.07 11.71
CA GLY A 23 1.64 -8.33 10.78
C GLY A 23 3.15 -8.47 11.00
N ALA A 24 3.59 -8.86 12.20
CA ALA A 24 4.98 -9.25 12.45
C ALA A 24 5.24 -10.68 11.95
N PHE A 25 6.22 -10.83 11.05
CA PHE A 25 6.58 -12.10 10.46
C PHE A 25 8.03 -12.03 9.97
N GLU A 26 8.86 -12.98 10.40
CA GLU A 26 10.29 -13.04 10.12
C GLU A 26 10.60 -14.34 9.38
N PRO A 27 10.49 -14.36 8.04
CA PRO A 27 10.91 -15.50 7.26
C PRO A 27 12.43 -15.62 7.34
N ARG A 28 12.89 -16.83 7.63
CA ARG A 28 14.30 -17.17 7.70
C ARG A 28 14.61 -18.40 6.87
N LEU A 29 15.88 -18.56 6.53
CA LEU A 29 16.43 -19.70 5.84
C LEU A 29 17.20 -20.59 6.82
N GLU A 30 16.74 -21.83 6.97
CA GLU A 30 17.35 -22.83 7.84
C GLU A 30 18.06 -23.92 7.03
N PRO A 31 19.36 -24.15 7.26
CA PRO A 31 20.11 -25.20 6.59
C PRO A 31 19.78 -26.58 7.17
N VAL A 32 19.71 -27.59 6.30
CA VAL A 32 19.67 -29.00 6.68
C VAL A 32 21.02 -29.63 6.37
N TRP A 33 21.67 -30.15 7.40
CA TRP A 33 23.03 -30.69 7.31
C TRP A 33 23.04 -32.20 7.05
N LYS A 34 24.06 -32.65 6.34
CA LYS A 34 24.41 -34.07 6.21
C LYS A 34 25.49 -34.43 7.22
N ASP A 35 25.09 -35.13 8.27
CA ASP A 35 25.98 -35.51 9.39
C ASP A 35 27.15 -36.43 8.99
N ALA A 36 27.06 -37.12 7.85
CA ALA A 36 28.05 -38.11 7.40
C ALA A 36 29.18 -37.53 6.51
N ALA A 37 29.22 -36.21 6.30
CA ALA A 37 30.28 -35.53 5.56
C ALA A 37 31.27 -34.85 6.53
N ASP A 38 32.56 -34.85 6.20
CA ASP A 38 33.59 -34.13 6.96
C ASP A 38 34.32 -33.13 6.03
N PRO A 39 34.10 -31.81 6.17
CA PRO A 39 33.16 -31.16 7.09
C PRO A 39 31.68 -31.40 6.70
N PRO A 40 30.72 -31.24 7.64
CA PRO A 40 29.29 -31.34 7.35
C PRO A 40 28.91 -30.40 6.21
N GLU A 41 28.04 -30.88 5.32
CA GLU A 41 27.56 -30.10 4.17
C GLU A 41 26.05 -29.88 4.25
N ILE A 42 25.61 -28.73 3.78
CA ILE A 42 24.18 -28.45 3.59
C ILE A 42 23.67 -29.26 2.40
N THR A 43 22.60 -30.01 2.61
CA THR A 43 21.88 -30.72 1.54
C THR A 43 20.69 -29.94 1.04
N GLU A 44 20.03 -29.18 1.92
CA GLU A 44 18.79 -28.45 1.63
C GLU A 44 18.76 -27.14 2.43
N VAL A 45 18.20 -26.10 1.84
CA VAL A 45 17.89 -24.84 2.55
C VAL A 45 16.38 -24.70 2.60
N ARG A 46 15.83 -24.61 3.81
CA ARG A 46 14.40 -24.49 4.07
C ARG A 46 14.06 -23.04 4.34
N GLU A 47 13.07 -22.51 3.66
CA GLU A 47 12.43 -21.28 4.08
C GLU A 47 11.42 -21.62 5.17
N VAL A 48 11.56 -20.96 6.32
CA VAL A 48 10.77 -21.18 7.53
C VAL A 48 10.09 -19.88 7.90
N TRP A 49 8.78 -19.95 8.05
CA TRP A 49 7.93 -18.86 8.48
C TRP A 49 7.42 -19.18 9.88
N GLU A 50 7.79 -18.32 10.83
CA GLU A 50 7.25 -18.33 12.18
C GLU A 50 6.21 -17.20 12.29
N ILE A 51 4.95 -17.56 12.52
CA ILE A 51 3.83 -16.63 12.53
C ILE A 51 3.17 -16.67 13.91
N PRO A 52 3.65 -15.88 14.87
CA PRO A 52 3.07 -15.83 16.21
C PRO A 52 1.72 -15.11 16.21
N GLY A 53 0.79 -15.60 17.03
CA GLY A 53 -0.49 -14.93 17.28
C GLY A 53 -1.45 -14.88 16.09
N ALA A 54 -1.32 -15.78 15.12
CA ALA A 54 -2.29 -15.95 14.03
C ALA A 54 -3.64 -16.42 14.60
N ARG A 55 -4.75 -15.76 14.24
CA ARG A 55 -6.07 -16.01 14.83
C ARG A 55 -6.98 -16.72 13.85
N LEU A 56 -7.38 -17.95 14.16
CA LEU A 56 -8.54 -18.55 13.49
C LEU A 56 -9.80 -17.95 14.12
N VAL A 57 -10.63 -17.27 13.34
CA VAL A 57 -11.90 -16.67 13.80
C VAL A 57 -13.07 -17.38 13.12
N ALA A 58 -14.13 -17.63 13.90
CA ALA A 58 -15.36 -18.22 13.37
C ALA A 58 -15.93 -17.34 12.24
N SER A 59 -16.18 -17.93 11.08
CA SER A 59 -16.65 -17.18 9.90
C SER A 59 -17.97 -16.41 10.12
N ASP A 60 -18.82 -16.86 11.05
CA ASP A 60 -20.10 -16.24 11.41
C ASP A 60 -20.16 -15.72 12.86
N GLY A 61 -19.02 -15.73 13.56
CA GLY A 61 -18.92 -15.33 14.97
C GLY A 61 -19.60 -16.27 15.97
N ARG A 62 -19.97 -17.50 15.58
CA ARG A 62 -20.67 -18.45 16.46
C ARG A 62 -19.75 -19.54 17.00
N PRO A 63 -19.92 -19.96 18.28
CA PRO A 63 -19.09 -21.02 18.85
C PRO A 63 -19.18 -22.38 18.16
N GLU A 64 -20.36 -22.76 17.65
CA GLU A 64 -20.54 -24.02 16.94
C GLU A 64 -19.72 -24.07 15.65
N THR A 65 -19.73 -22.95 14.91
CA THR A 65 -18.96 -22.77 13.68
C THR A 65 -17.46 -22.78 13.96
N PHE A 66 -17.02 -22.06 15.01
CA PHE A 66 -15.64 -22.09 15.48
C PHE A 66 -15.13 -23.52 15.71
N TRP A 67 -15.84 -24.31 16.54
CA TRP A 67 -15.41 -25.66 16.87
C TRP A 67 -15.48 -26.62 15.67
N LYS A 68 -16.35 -26.36 14.69
CA LYS A 68 -16.38 -27.10 13.42
C LYS A 68 -15.15 -26.79 12.57
N GLU A 69 -14.82 -25.52 12.38
CA GLU A 69 -13.68 -25.05 11.59
C GLU A 69 -12.35 -25.46 12.24
N TRP A 70 -12.21 -25.30 13.55
CA TRP A 70 -11.03 -25.72 14.31
C TRP A 70 -10.77 -27.23 14.19
N ARG A 71 -11.82 -28.05 14.35
CA ARG A 71 -11.69 -29.52 14.18
C ARG A 71 -11.35 -29.90 12.75
N ALA A 72 -11.92 -29.21 11.75
CA ALA A 72 -11.59 -29.44 10.36
C ALA A 72 -10.13 -29.09 10.05
N PHE A 73 -9.63 -27.99 10.62
CA PHE A 73 -8.23 -27.58 10.51
C PHE A 73 -7.29 -28.64 11.10
N LEU A 74 -7.51 -29.04 12.36
CA LEU A 74 -6.70 -30.08 13.02
C LEU A 74 -6.78 -31.43 12.29
N ALA A 75 -7.93 -31.80 11.76
CA ALA A 75 -8.08 -33.02 10.98
C ALA A 75 -7.24 -32.98 9.70
N ARG A 76 -7.15 -31.83 9.03
CA ARG A 76 -6.33 -31.62 7.83
C ARG A 76 -4.84 -31.83 8.11
N LEU A 77 -4.35 -31.33 9.24
CA LEU A 77 -2.94 -31.48 9.64
C LEU A 77 -2.55 -32.94 9.93
N ARG A 78 -3.52 -33.79 10.26
CA ARG A 78 -3.29 -35.22 10.55
C ARG A 78 -3.20 -36.08 9.29
N VAL A 79 -3.60 -35.58 8.13
CA VAL A 79 -3.54 -36.33 6.87
C VAL A 79 -2.13 -36.26 6.29
N ARG A 80 -1.48 -37.41 6.06
CA ARG A 80 -0.24 -37.50 5.28
C ARG A 80 -0.59 -37.94 3.85
N GLY A 81 -0.66 -37.00 2.90
CA GLY A 81 -0.91 -37.32 1.48
C GLY A 81 -2.01 -36.47 0.82
N GLN A 82 -2.89 -37.10 0.02
CA GLN A 82 -4.01 -36.40 -0.63
C GLN A 82 -4.89 -35.75 0.44
N GLY A 83 -4.84 -34.43 0.53
CA GLY A 83 -5.51 -33.72 1.60
C GLY A 83 -4.59 -33.03 2.60
N PHE A 84 -3.27 -33.09 2.46
CA PHE A 84 -2.39 -32.21 3.21
C PHE A 84 -2.37 -30.79 2.57
N PRO A 85 -2.10 -29.71 3.32
CA PRO A 85 -1.89 -28.40 2.72
C PRO A 85 -0.68 -28.38 1.78
N LEU A 86 -0.78 -27.62 0.69
CA LEU A 86 0.27 -27.59 -0.36
C LEU A 86 1.09 -26.29 -0.36
N TRP A 87 0.49 -25.22 0.11
CA TRP A 87 1.10 -23.90 0.20
C TRP A 87 0.35 -23.06 1.24
N VAL A 88 1.02 -22.02 1.71
CA VAL A 88 0.41 -20.92 2.45
C VAL A 88 0.68 -19.61 1.73
N ARG A 89 -0.21 -18.64 1.90
CA ARG A 89 0.03 -17.28 1.40
C ARG A 89 -0.45 -16.24 2.38
N LEU A 90 0.24 -15.11 2.41
CA LEU A 90 -0.18 -13.90 3.09
C LEU A 90 -1.00 -13.05 2.11
N VAL A 91 -2.20 -12.66 2.52
CA VAL A 91 -3.13 -11.83 1.74
C VAL A 91 -3.37 -10.53 2.50
N ARG A 92 -3.20 -9.40 1.80
CA ARG A 92 -3.55 -8.07 2.29
C ARG A 92 -4.88 -7.63 1.70
N ASP A 93 -5.65 -6.90 2.50
CA ASP A 93 -6.98 -6.40 2.13
C ASP A 93 -7.94 -7.52 1.63
N PRO A 94 -8.13 -8.60 2.42
CA PRO A 94 -8.99 -9.72 2.03
C PRO A 94 -10.46 -9.32 1.85
N GLY A 95 -10.91 -8.23 2.49
CA GLY A 95 -12.27 -7.68 2.35
C GLY A 95 -12.47 -6.75 1.15
N GLY A 96 -11.39 -6.38 0.46
CA GLY A 96 -11.38 -5.48 -0.69
C GLY A 96 -10.71 -6.11 -1.91
N ALA A 97 -9.68 -5.47 -2.44
CA ALA A 97 -8.92 -6.00 -3.58
C ALA A 97 -7.78 -6.90 -3.07
N ALA A 98 -8.13 -8.13 -2.68
CA ALA A 98 -7.20 -9.09 -2.08
C ALA A 98 -5.89 -9.20 -2.88
N GLN A 99 -4.78 -8.82 -2.25
CA GLN A 99 -3.44 -8.88 -2.83
C GLN A 99 -2.62 -9.95 -2.13
N THR A 100 -2.06 -10.90 -2.88
CA THR A 100 -1.08 -11.85 -2.33
C THR A 100 0.23 -11.09 -2.09
N VAL A 101 0.72 -11.16 -0.85
CA VAL A 101 1.95 -10.49 -0.38
C VAL A 101 3.14 -11.45 -0.40
N TRP A 102 2.92 -12.72 -0.08
CA TRP A 102 3.95 -13.75 -0.14
C TRP A 102 3.28 -15.12 -0.17
N THR A 103 3.85 -16.07 -0.91
CA THR A 103 3.46 -17.48 -0.90
C THR A 103 4.66 -18.35 -0.52
N LEU A 104 4.45 -19.32 0.35
CA LEU A 104 5.39 -20.41 0.63
C LEU A 104 4.80 -21.72 0.15
N GLY A 105 5.49 -22.40 -0.76
CA GLY A 105 5.02 -23.64 -1.39
C GLY A 105 5.17 -23.61 -2.90
N ALA A 106 4.42 -24.46 -3.60
CA ALA A 106 4.48 -24.52 -5.06
C ALA A 106 4.11 -23.17 -5.71
N PRO A 107 4.75 -22.77 -6.83
CA PRO A 107 5.62 -23.59 -7.68
C PRO A 107 7.10 -23.61 -7.31
N ASP A 108 7.55 -22.71 -6.44
CA ASP A 108 8.99 -22.45 -6.22
C ASP A 108 9.58 -23.27 -5.07
N HIS A 109 8.75 -23.86 -4.23
CA HIS A 109 9.16 -24.75 -3.15
C HIS A 109 8.64 -26.18 -3.30
N GLU A 110 9.32 -27.11 -2.63
CA GLU A 110 8.92 -28.49 -2.45
C GLU A 110 8.91 -28.87 -0.96
N ARG A 111 8.38 -30.06 -0.65
CA ARG A 111 8.37 -30.63 0.71
C ARG A 111 7.79 -29.69 1.76
N PHE A 112 6.75 -28.94 1.38
CA PHE A 112 6.00 -28.06 2.27
C PHE A 112 5.52 -28.82 3.52
N LYS A 113 5.67 -28.20 4.69
CA LYS A 113 5.26 -28.71 5.99
C LYS A 113 4.68 -27.62 6.87
N ILE A 114 3.80 -28.05 7.77
CA ILE A 114 3.43 -27.29 8.96
C ILE A 114 4.17 -28.02 10.10
N GLU A 115 5.28 -27.43 10.53
CA GLU A 115 6.24 -28.05 11.46
C GLU A 115 5.70 -28.00 12.89
N GLU A 116 5.11 -26.86 13.28
CA GLU A 116 4.56 -26.65 14.61
C GLU A 116 3.23 -25.88 14.55
N LEU A 117 2.33 -26.28 15.44
CA LEU A 117 1.13 -25.54 15.80
C LEU A 117 1.06 -25.52 17.32
N SER A 118 1.27 -24.34 17.91
CA SER A 118 1.05 -24.12 19.33
C SER A 118 -0.08 -23.12 19.51
N ALA A 119 -0.97 -23.39 20.46
CA ALA A 119 -2.12 -22.52 20.72
C ALA A 119 -1.91 -21.77 22.03
N SER A 120 -2.34 -20.52 22.08
CA SER A 120 -2.12 -19.63 23.22
C SER A 120 -3.43 -19.01 23.70
N SER A 121 -3.35 -18.13 24.71
CA SER A 121 -4.43 -17.22 25.07
C SER A 121 -4.26 -15.90 24.33
N ASP A 122 -5.38 -15.24 24.01
CA ASP A 122 -5.36 -13.91 23.41
C ASP A 122 -5.58 -12.86 24.48
N GLU A 123 -4.53 -12.13 24.87
CA GLU A 123 -4.64 -11.09 25.90
C GLU A 123 -5.55 -9.93 25.49
N LEU A 124 -5.71 -9.69 24.18
CA LEU A 124 -6.54 -8.62 23.64
C LEU A 124 -8.02 -9.03 23.54
N ALA A 125 -8.30 -10.34 23.51
CA ALA A 125 -9.66 -10.86 23.39
C ALA A 125 -9.91 -12.09 24.30
N PRO A 126 -9.62 -12.01 25.62
CA PRO A 126 -9.57 -13.16 26.50
C PRO A 126 -10.94 -13.85 26.67
N THR A 127 -12.03 -13.08 26.57
CA THR A 127 -13.40 -13.60 26.67
C THR A 127 -13.90 -14.27 25.40
N ALA A 128 -13.27 -14.00 24.26
CA ALA A 128 -13.60 -14.60 22.96
C ALA A 128 -12.70 -15.81 22.64
N THR A 129 -11.50 -15.87 23.23
CA THR A 129 -10.57 -16.99 23.08
C THR A 129 -11.24 -18.31 23.42
N TRP A 130 -11.06 -19.31 22.55
CA TRP A 130 -11.64 -20.66 22.63
C TRP A 130 -13.17 -20.71 22.63
N ARG A 131 -13.84 -19.58 22.42
CA ARG A 131 -15.29 -19.49 22.18
C ARG A 131 -15.57 -19.25 20.72
N ILE A 132 -14.94 -18.23 20.14
CA ILE A 132 -15.18 -17.82 18.74
C ILE A 132 -13.87 -17.54 17.98
N LEU A 133 -12.72 -17.59 18.66
CA LEU A 133 -11.40 -17.45 18.05
C LEU A 133 -10.35 -18.31 18.77
N ALA A 134 -9.27 -18.69 18.06
CA ALA A 134 -8.09 -19.31 18.64
C ALA A 134 -6.82 -18.61 18.12
N PRO A 135 -6.01 -18.00 18.99
CA PRO A 135 -4.68 -17.54 18.63
C PRO A 135 -3.72 -18.74 18.62
N VAL A 136 -2.89 -18.81 17.57
CA VAL A 136 -1.92 -19.87 17.37
C VAL A 136 -0.61 -19.28 16.89
N THR A 137 0.49 -19.93 17.26
CA THR A 137 1.77 -19.79 16.56
C THR A 137 1.88 -20.92 15.56
N LEU A 138 2.09 -20.53 14.30
CA LEU A 138 2.29 -21.46 13.18
C LEU A 138 3.75 -21.39 12.73
N VAL A 139 4.42 -22.54 12.72
CA VAL A 139 5.73 -22.68 12.06
C VAL A 139 5.51 -23.49 10.80
N VAL A 140 5.71 -22.86 9.65
CA VAL A 140 5.55 -23.51 8.34
C VAL A 140 6.86 -23.45 7.58
N SER A 141 7.20 -24.51 6.87
CA SER A 141 8.48 -24.63 6.17
C SER A 141 8.30 -25.19 4.77
N ALA A 142 9.19 -24.83 3.86
CA ALA A 142 9.31 -25.49 2.56
C ALA A 142 10.75 -25.41 2.05
N VAL A 143 11.17 -26.40 1.26
CA VAL A 143 12.51 -26.44 0.64
C VAL A 143 12.47 -25.70 -0.68
N GLN A 144 13.38 -24.77 -0.92
CA GLN A 144 13.46 -24.08 -2.21
C GLN A 144 13.82 -25.06 -3.32
N ARG A 145 13.05 -25.07 -4.42
CA ARG A 145 13.32 -25.93 -5.58
C ARG A 145 14.52 -25.43 -6.36
N PHE A 146 15.21 -26.38 -6.99
CA PHE A 146 16.35 -26.15 -7.89
C PHE A 146 17.54 -25.40 -7.29
N ALA A 147 17.50 -25.03 -6.01
CA ALA A 147 18.64 -24.46 -5.30
C ALA A 147 19.73 -25.52 -5.17
N ASP A 148 20.98 -25.15 -5.47
CA ASP A 148 22.14 -26.03 -5.31
C ASP A 148 22.93 -25.59 -4.08
N PRO A 149 22.68 -26.16 -2.89
CA PRO A 149 23.39 -25.82 -1.66
C PRO A 149 24.71 -26.57 -1.51
N ASN A 150 25.05 -27.48 -2.44
CA ASN A 150 26.24 -28.33 -2.32
C ASN A 150 27.51 -27.48 -2.16
N GLY A 151 28.42 -27.96 -1.30
CA GLY A 151 29.68 -27.31 -1.00
C GLY A 151 29.60 -26.20 0.04
N ILE A 152 28.42 -25.83 0.54
CA ILE A 152 28.28 -24.94 1.70
C ILE A 152 28.49 -25.76 2.99
N VAL A 153 29.42 -25.30 3.83
CA VAL A 153 29.89 -25.95 5.06
C VAL A 153 29.74 -25.08 6.30
N GLY A 154 29.39 -23.80 6.12
CA GLY A 154 29.05 -22.86 7.21
C GLY A 154 27.87 -22.01 6.81
N TRP A 155 26.94 -21.78 7.74
CA TRP A 155 25.76 -20.95 7.53
C TRP A 155 25.31 -20.31 8.84
N ASP A 156 25.12 -19.00 8.79
CA ASP A 156 24.52 -18.20 9.84
C ASP A 156 23.65 -17.13 9.19
N GLN A 157 22.46 -16.85 9.75
CA GLN A 157 21.57 -15.83 9.21
C GLN A 157 20.91 -15.03 10.32
N GLU A 158 21.02 -13.71 10.21
CA GLU A 158 20.26 -12.74 11.00
C GLU A 158 19.16 -12.13 10.11
N VAL A 159 17.93 -12.13 10.61
CA VAL A 159 16.78 -11.51 9.95
C VAL A 159 16.34 -10.31 10.79
N ARG A 160 16.11 -9.17 10.13
CA ARG A 160 15.60 -7.97 10.78
C ARG A 160 14.39 -7.43 10.02
N SER A 161 13.25 -7.38 10.70
CA SER A 161 12.06 -6.66 10.24
C SER A 161 11.94 -5.34 10.99
N SER A 162 11.78 -4.24 10.26
CA SER A 162 11.68 -2.89 10.83
C SER A 162 10.68 -2.03 10.08
N TYR A 163 10.26 -0.92 10.68
CA TYR A 163 9.36 0.06 10.07
C TYR A 163 9.99 1.44 10.20
N ASP A 164 9.90 2.25 9.14
CA ASP A 164 10.36 3.63 9.20
C ASP A 164 9.34 4.55 9.91
N ALA A 165 9.70 5.82 10.12
CA ALA A 165 8.83 6.79 10.78
C ALA A 165 7.50 7.05 10.05
N GLY A 166 7.39 6.66 8.77
CA GLY A 166 6.16 6.69 7.99
C GLY A 166 5.36 5.40 8.06
N GLY A 167 5.76 4.42 8.88
CA GLY A 167 5.13 3.11 8.99
C GLY A 167 5.41 2.18 7.80
N LEU A 168 6.40 2.48 6.96
CA LEU A 168 6.76 1.64 5.81
C LEU A 168 7.71 0.53 6.24
N HIS A 169 7.38 -0.71 5.87
CA HIS A 169 8.13 -1.90 6.24
C HIS A 169 9.47 -2.01 5.49
N ALA A 170 10.50 -2.46 6.17
CA ALA A 170 11.78 -2.89 5.61
C ALA A 170 12.17 -4.26 6.20
N LEU A 171 12.58 -5.17 5.32
CA LEU A 171 13.07 -6.50 5.68
C LEU A 171 14.53 -6.61 5.24
N GLU A 172 15.38 -7.11 6.14
CA GLU A 172 16.80 -7.33 5.92
C GLU A 172 17.19 -8.76 6.28
N TRP A 173 17.92 -9.41 5.40
CA TRP A 173 18.61 -10.67 5.62
C TRP A 173 20.11 -10.42 5.58
N GLN A 174 20.80 -10.77 6.65
CA GLN A 174 22.26 -10.83 6.70
C GLN A 174 22.66 -12.29 6.86
N THR A 175 23.24 -12.88 5.82
CA THR A 175 23.69 -14.28 5.83
C THR A 175 25.21 -14.34 5.78
N THR A 176 25.83 -15.07 6.69
CA THR A 176 27.23 -15.46 6.60
C THR A 176 27.31 -16.90 6.12
N LEU A 177 28.11 -17.15 5.09
CA LEU A 177 28.29 -18.49 4.54
C LEU A 177 29.75 -18.82 4.32
N THR A 178 30.05 -20.11 4.50
CA THR A 178 31.37 -20.68 4.27
C THR A 178 31.24 -21.86 3.32
N THR A 179 32.13 -21.99 2.36
CA THR A 179 32.17 -23.06 1.36
C THR A 179 33.43 -23.91 1.48
N ARG A 180 33.42 -25.11 0.89
CA ARG A 180 34.63 -25.91 0.68
C ARG A 180 35.59 -25.20 -0.29
N GLU A 181 36.87 -25.53 -0.18
CA GLU A 181 37.85 -25.10 -1.18
C GLU A 181 37.43 -25.54 -2.59
N GLY A 182 37.58 -24.63 -3.56
CA GLY A 182 37.15 -24.83 -4.94
C GLY A 182 35.67 -24.53 -5.21
N VAL A 183 34.87 -24.18 -4.20
CA VAL A 183 33.49 -23.72 -4.35
C VAL A 183 33.41 -22.23 -4.04
N ASP A 184 32.90 -21.43 -4.98
CA ASP A 184 32.82 -19.99 -4.84
C ASP A 184 31.73 -19.57 -3.84
N ALA A 185 32.16 -19.01 -2.71
CA ALA A 185 31.26 -18.47 -1.70
C ALA A 185 30.43 -17.30 -2.21
N VAL A 186 30.97 -16.45 -3.10
CA VAL A 186 30.28 -15.27 -3.64
C VAL A 186 29.08 -15.69 -4.48
N ASP A 187 29.25 -16.69 -5.33
CA ASP A 187 28.17 -17.23 -6.17
C ASP A 187 27.05 -17.84 -5.32
N LYS A 188 27.40 -18.58 -4.27
CA LYS A 188 26.43 -19.13 -3.32
C LYS A 188 25.73 -17.99 -2.55
N ALA A 189 26.45 -16.95 -2.13
CA ALA A 189 25.89 -15.77 -1.44
C ALA A 189 24.82 -15.06 -2.27
N ARG A 190 25.11 -14.81 -3.54
CA ARG A 190 24.18 -14.13 -4.45
C ARG A 190 22.90 -14.92 -4.65
N ARG A 191 23.00 -16.24 -4.63
CA ARG A 191 21.85 -17.13 -4.81
C ARG A 191 21.01 -17.29 -3.55
N PHE A 192 21.65 -17.52 -2.40
CA PHE A 192 20.96 -17.89 -1.16
C PHE A 192 20.72 -16.72 -0.20
N GLY A 193 21.50 -15.64 -0.30
CA GLY A 193 21.36 -14.45 0.55
C GLY A 193 20.31 -13.45 0.06
N ARG A 194 19.72 -13.67 -1.12
CA ARG A 194 18.78 -12.73 -1.74
C ARG A 194 17.34 -12.96 -1.26
N ILE A 195 16.68 -11.90 -0.82
CA ILE A 195 15.23 -11.89 -0.61
C ILE A 195 14.54 -11.82 -1.97
N ASP A 196 13.66 -12.77 -2.30
CA ASP A 196 12.83 -12.63 -3.49
C ASP A 196 11.77 -11.56 -3.28
N ILE A 197 11.88 -10.46 -4.03
CA ILE A 197 10.97 -9.31 -3.93
C ILE A 197 9.67 -9.51 -4.72
N ALA A 198 9.65 -10.42 -5.70
CA ALA A 198 8.52 -10.58 -6.61
C ALA A 198 7.17 -10.79 -5.89
N PRO A 199 7.09 -11.56 -4.79
CA PRO A 199 5.84 -11.78 -4.08
C PRO A 199 5.27 -10.51 -3.41
N PHE A 200 6.12 -9.58 -2.96
CA PHE A 200 5.72 -8.38 -2.22
C PHE A 200 4.98 -7.33 -3.09
N GLY A 201 5.02 -7.51 -4.40
CA GLY A 201 4.37 -6.65 -5.39
C GLY A 201 5.13 -5.35 -5.65
N GLY A 202 4.67 -4.58 -6.63
CA GLY A 202 5.39 -3.40 -7.12
C GLY A 202 5.36 -2.19 -6.18
N SER A 203 5.03 -2.35 -4.90
CA SER A 203 5.23 -1.31 -3.87
C SER A 203 6.49 -1.55 -3.04
N TYR A 204 7.27 -2.59 -3.36
CA TYR A 204 8.56 -2.86 -2.75
C TYR A 204 9.68 -2.69 -3.77
N SER A 205 10.85 -2.22 -3.33
CA SER A 205 12.10 -2.25 -4.09
C SER A 205 13.26 -2.80 -3.27
N TYR A 206 14.34 -3.19 -3.93
CA TYR A 206 15.61 -3.46 -3.25
C TYR A 206 16.20 -2.15 -2.73
N ALA A 207 16.61 -2.16 -1.47
CA ALA A 207 17.34 -1.07 -0.82
C ALA A 207 18.85 -1.34 -0.76
N THR A 208 19.30 -2.52 -1.22
CA THR A 208 20.70 -2.88 -1.42
C THR A 208 21.20 -2.40 -2.78
N ASN A 209 22.46 -1.95 -2.82
CA ASN A 209 23.04 -1.34 -4.02
C ASN A 209 23.71 -2.35 -4.96
N GLY A 210 23.86 -3.60 -4.54
CA GLY A 210 24.56 -4.61 -5.34
C GLY A 210 23.74 -5.14 -6.53
N PRO A 211 24.43 -5.67 -7.57
CA PRO A 211 23.84 -6.02 -8.86
C PRO A 211 22.83 -7.17 -8.83
N ASP A 212 22.75 -7.92 -7.72
CA ASP A 212 21.82 -9.06 -7.54
C ASP A 212 20.84 -8.86 -6.37
N GLY A 213 20.73 -7.63 -5.84
CA GLY A 213 19.86 -7.32 -4.69
C GLY A 213 20.54 -7.70 -3.38
N VAL A 214 21.84 -7.95 -3.48
CA VAL A 214 22.71 -8.34 -2.38
C VAL A 214 24.00 -7.54 -2.38
N GLU A 215 24.48 -7.18 -1.21
CA GLU A 215 25.82 -6.63 -0.98
C GLU A 215 26.67 -7.75 -0.39
N VAL A 216 27.74 -8.16 -1.09
CA VAL A 216 28.60 -9.27 -0.67
C VAL A 216 29.95 -8.73 -0.25
N VAL A 217 30.40 -9.14 0.94
CA VAL A 217 31.74 -8.86 1.48
C VAL A 217 32.44 -10.18 1.70
N THR A 218 33.57 -10.40 1.03
CA THR A 218 34.43 -11.57 1.23
C THR A 218 35.31 -11.35 2.45
N SER A 219 35.44 -12.36 3.31
CA SER A 219 36.22 -12.26 4.54
C SER A 219 37.63 -12.85 4.41
N ASP A 220 37.86 -13.69 3.40
CA ASP A 220 39.07 -14.48 3.21
C ASP A 220 39.67 -14.32 1.80
N ALA A 221 39.26 -13.29 1.06
CA ALA A 221 39.75 -13.05 -0.28
C ALA A 221 41.26 -12.77 -0.27
N ASP A 222 42.01 -13.64 -0.95
CA ASP A 222 43.44 -13.48 -1.21
C ASP A 222 43.63 -13.02 -2.66
N GLU A 223 43.36 -11.73 -2.89
CA GLU A 223 43.43 -11.09 -4.22
C GLU A 223 44.77 -11.31 -4.95
N PRO A 224 45.94 -11.24 -4.29
CA PRO A 224 47.23 -11.50 -4.95
C PRO A 224 47.37 -12.91 -5.54
N ASN A 225 46.74 -13.91 -4.92
CA ASN A 225 46.84 -15.31 -5.35
C ASN A 225 45.64 -15.78 -6.18
N GLN A 226 44.68 -14.91 -6.47
CA GLN A 226 43.42 -15.23 -7.17
C GLN A 226 42.69 -16.44 -6.57
N ARG A 227 42.81 -16.63 -5.25
CA ARG A 227 42.16 -17.75 -4.56
C ARG A 227 40.64 -17.52 -4.60
N THR A 228 39.89 -18.56 -4.96
CA THR A 228 38.43 -18.57 -4.84
C THR A 228 38.03 -18.31 -3.38
N PRO A 229 37.25 -17.25 -3.08
CA PRO A 229 36.81 -16.95 -1.72
C PRO A 229 35.98 -18.11 -1.16
N THR A 230 36.28 -18.51 0.07
CA THR A 230 35.55 -19.58 0.77
C THR A 230 34.68 -19.07 1.89
N SER A 231 34.71 -17.77 2.22
CA SER A 231 33.84 -17.18 3.23
C SER A 231 33.38 -15.78 2.86
N CYS A 232 32.09 -15.52 3.02
CA CYS A 232 31.52 -14.19 2.79
C CYS A 232 30.29 -13.91 3.66
N THR A 233 30.04 -12.62 3.86
CA THR A 233 28.80 -12.11 4.42
C THR A 233 28.02 -11.42 3.30
N VAL A 234 26.75 -11.74 3.21
CA VAL A 234 25.82 -11.18 2.24
C VAL A 234 24.65 -10.49 2.93
N LEU A 235 24.35 -9.27 2.49
CA LEU A 235 23.22 -8.47 2.97
C LEU A 235 22.20 -8.29 1.85
N SER A 236 20.93 -8.61 2.08
CA SER A 236 19.81 -8.28 1.20
C SER A 236 18.77 -7.48 1.98
N ARG A 237 18.33 -6.35 1.43
CA ARG A 237 17.32 -5.49 2.05
C ARG A 237 16.28 -5.09 1.02
N ILE A 238 15.01 -5.23 1.39
CA ILE A 238 13.87 -4.71 0.63
C ILE A 238 13.10 -3.69 1.46
N LYS A 239 12.51 -2.70 0.79
CA LYS A 239 11.74 -1.62 1.44
C LYS A 239 10.40 -1.40 0.74
N GLN A 240 9.36 -1.19 1.54
CA GLN A 240 8.04 -0.76 1.09
C GLN A 240 8.00 0.74 0.80
N TRP A 241 7.22 1.11 -0.21
CA TRP A 241 6.91 2.48 -0.58
C TRP A 241 5.42 2.77 -0.43
N GLY A 242 5.09 4.02 -0.11
CA GLY A 242 3.70 4.51 -0.15
C GLY A 242 3.13 4.66 -1.57
N VAL A 243 3.96 4.43 -2.59
CA VAL A 243 3.57 4.49 -4.01
C VAL A 243 3.99 3.20 -4.71
N HIS A 244 3.27 2.83 -5.77
CA HIS A 244 3.69 1.72 -6.62
C HIS A 244 4.97 2.13 -7.35
N VAL A 245 6.08 1.44 -7.13
CA VAL A 245 7.35 1.61 -7.82
C VAL A 245 7.57 0.66 -9.00
N GLY A 246 6.78 -0.41 -9.12
CA GLY A 246 6.97 -1.50 -10.08
C GLY A 246 7.89 -2.60 -9.54
N THR A 247 7.99 -3.74 -10.24
CA THR A 247 8.97 -4.79 -9.92
C THR A 247 10.36 -4.30 -10.33
N THR A 248 11.09 -3.72 -9.37
CA THR A 248 12.42 -3.18 -9.64
C THR A 248 13.47 -4.25 -9.43
N SER A 249 14.28 -4.50 -10.46
CA SER A 249 15.37 -5.47 -10.38
C SER A 249 16.46 -5.00 -9.41
N PRO A 250 17.24 -5.95 -8.87
CA PRO A 250 18.57 -5.67 -8.34
C PRO A 250 19.37 -4.61 -9.09
N GLY A 251 19.97 -3.66 -8.36
CA GLY A 251 20.86 -2.65 -8.94
C GLY A 251 20.21 -1.63 -9.88
N SER A 252 18.92 -1.75 -10.19
CA SER A 252 18.13 -0.79 -10.98
C SER A 252 16.97 -0.16 -10.18
N SER A 253 16.93 -0.45 -8.89
CA SER A 253 15.92 0.04 -7.97
C SER A 253 16.24 1.47 -7.50
N PRO A 254 15.30 2.42 -7.58
CA PRO A 254 15.48 3.73 -6.98
C PRO A 254 15.56 3.61 -5.46
N THR A 255 16.38 4.47 -4.86
CA THR A 255 16.60 4.55 -3.41
C THR A 255 15.67 5.56 -2.74
N GLU A 256 15.00 6.42 -3.52
CA GLU A 256 14.02 7.39 -3.07
C GLU A 256 13.04 7.67 -4.22
N VAL A 257 11.74 7.78 -3.91
CA VAL A 257 10.70 8.09 -4.89
C VAL A 257 9.63 9.01 -4.31
N GLY A 258 9.05 9.84 -5.17
CA GLY A 258 7.92 10.71 -4.86
C GLY A 258 6.98 10.82 -6.06
N TYR A 259 5.69 10.87 -5.78
CA TYR A 259 4.68 11.07 -6.82
C TYR A 259 3.52 11.91 -6.28
N SER A 260 3.14 12.94 -7.01
CA SER A 260 2.05 13.83 -6.64
C SER A 260 1.22 14.23 -7.87
N VAL A 261 -0.08 14.42 -7.64
CA VAL A 261 -1.03 14.82 -8.68
C VAL A 261 -1.82 16.02 -8.18
N ARG A 262 -1.81 17.10 -8.95
CA ARG A 262 -2.53 18.34 -8.63
C ARG A 262 -3.43 18.72 -9.79
N THR A 263 -4.74 18.82 -9.54
CA THR A 263 -5.70 19.30 -10.55
C THR A 263 -6.12 20.74 -10.25
N ARG A 264 -6.09 21.60 -11.27
CA ARG A 264 -6.61 22.97 -11.23
C ARG A 264 -7.63 23.14 -12.37
N ALA A 265 -8.82 23.63 -12.06
CA ALA A 265 -9.84 23.96 -13.04
C ALA A 265 -9.89 25.48 -13.26
N ALA A 266 -9.81 25.91 -14.51
CA ALA A 266 -10.04 27.28 -14.98
C ALA A 266 -11.27 27.32 -15.90
N LYS A 267 -11.66 28.52 -16.34
CA LYS A 267 -12.93 28.79 -17.04
C LYS A 267 -13.13 27.92 -18.29
N ASP A 268 -12.09 27.74 -19.09
CA ASP A 268 -12.15 27.07 -20.39
C ASP A 268 -11.28 25.80 -20.42
N GLU A 269 -10.64 25.45 -19.30
CA GLU A 269 -9.49 24.55 -19.28
C GLU A 269 -9.34 23.85 -17.92
N ARG A 270 -9.19 22.53 -17.92
CA ARG A 270 -8.78 21.75 -16.74
C ARG A 270 -7.32 21.36 -16.91
N SER A 271 -6.45 21.86 -16.03
CA SER A 271 -5.04 21.48 -16.01
C SER A 271 -4.78 20.49 -14.87
N THR A 272 -4.22 19.33 -15.19
CA THR A 272 -3.73 18.35 -14.22
C THR A 272 -2.22 18.26 -14.31
N THR A 273 -1.53 18.63 -13.23
CA THR A 273 -0.08 18.52 -13.09
C THR A 273 0.28 17.24 -12.37
N TYR A 274 1.04 16.39 -13.04
CA TYR A 274 1.65 15.18 -12.50
C TYR A 274 3.12 15.49 -12.23
N ARG A 275 3.60 15.21 -11.02
CA ARG A 275 5.01 15.38 -10.65
C ARG A 275 5.54 14.08 -10.07
N ALA A 276 6.59 13.54 -10.67
CA ALA A 276 7.30 12.35 -10.23
C ALA A 276 8.77 12.71 -9.96
N THR A 277 9.32 12.24 -8.84
CA THR A 277 10.73 12.43 -8.47
C THR A 277 11.32 11.09 -8.08
N ALA A 278 12.55 10.81 -8.49
CA ALA A 278 13.27 9.61 -8.05
C ALA A 278 14.76 9.87 -7.89
N ARG A 279 15.39 9.09 -7.01
CA ARG A 279 16.85 9.06 -6.82
C ARG A 279 17.36 7.64 -6.86
N GLY A 280 18.61 7.47 -7.28
CA GLY A 280 19.31 6.19 -7.33
C GLY A 280 19.28 5.54 -8.72
N PRO A 281 19.75 4.29 -8.83
CA PRO A 281 19.71 3.54 -10.08
C PRO A 281 18.28 3.46 -10.64
N GLY A 282 18.14 3.58 -11.97
CA GLY A 282 16.83 3.49 -12.63
C GLY A 282 15.88 4.68 -12.38
N ALA A 283 16.33 5.75 -11.71
CA ALA A 283 15.51 6.93 -11.40
C ALA A 283 14.85 7.54 -12.65
N LEU A 284 15.61 7.72 -13.74
CA LEU A 284 15.08 8.24 -15.00
C LEU A 284 13.98 7.33 -15.57
N ALA A 285 14.26 6.03 -15.71
CA ALA A 285 13.31 5.07 -16.25
C ALA A 285 12.02 5.00 -15.41
N TRP A 286 12.15 5.09 -14.08
CA TRP A 286 11.01 5.14 -13.18
C TRP A 286 10.17 6.40 -13.38
N VAL A 287 10.80 7.57 -13.46
CA VAL A 287 10.13 8.87 -13.70
C VAL A 287 9.41 8.84 -15.04
N GLU A 288 10.09 8.45 -16.11
CA GLU A 288 9.49 8.37 -17.46
C GLU A 288 8.29 7.41 -17.50
N GLY A 289 8.34 6.31 -16.74
CA GLY A 289 7.22 5.38 -16.57
C GLY A 289 5.97 5.97 -15.90
N ARG A 290 6.08 7.15 -15.27
CA ARG A 290 4.95 7.90 -14.67
C ARG A 290 4.36 8.95 -15.58
N ARG A 291 4.87 9.08 -16.81
CA ARG A 291 4.28 9.95 -17.81
C ARG A 291 2.80 9.57 -18.01
N PRO A 292 1.85 10.50 -17.81
CA PRO A 292 0.44 10.21 -18.04
C PRO A 292 0.19 9.93 -19.53
N GLY A 293 -0.80 9.08 -19.82
CA GLY A 293 -1.29 8.91 -21.19
C GLY A 293 -2.10 10.11 -21.67
N GLY A 294 -2.29 10.22 -22.98
CA GLY A 294 -3.10 11.28 -23.60
C GLY A 294 -2.31 12.54 -24.02
N PRO A 295 -2.99 13.60 -24.48
CA PRO A 295 -2.35 14.82 -24.95
C PRO A 295 -1.77 15.62 -23.78
N ILE A 296 -0.45 15.63 -23.69
CA ILE A 296 0.31 16.42 -22.70
C ILE A 296 0.63 17.77 -23.32
N GLU A 297 0.28 18.84 -22.62
CA GLU A 297 0.60 20.20 -23.05
C GLU A 297 2.05 20.56 -22.73
N THR A 298 2.49 20.30 -21.50
CA THR A 298 3.86 20.57 -21.05
C THR A 298 4.46 19.29 -20.48
N ALA A 299 5.65 18.93 -20.94
CA ALA A 299 6.42 17.80 -20.44
C ALA A 299 7.85 18.27 -20.17
N GLU A 300 8.24 18.27 -18.91
CA GLU A 300 9.61 18.57 -18.48
C GLU A 300 10.15 17.34 -17.77
N VAL A 301 11.33 16.87 -18.21
CA VAL A 301 12.08 15.81 -17.52
C VAL A 301 13.48 16.34 -17.29
N LEU A 302 13.83 16.50 -16.02
CA LEU A 302 15.17 16.82 -15.56
C LEU A 302 15.86 15.51 -15.15
N HIS A 303 17.08 15.31 -15.62
CA HIS A 303 17.93 14.19 -15.21
C HIS A 303 19.33 14.69 -14.89
N GLU A 304 19.75 14.46 -13.64
CA GLU A 304 21.09 14.75 -13.15
C GLU A 304 21.81 13.42 -12.89
N GLU A 305 22.56 12.97 -13.89
CA GLU A 305 23.25 11.67 -13.85
C GLU A 305 24.26 11.58 -12.70
N ALA A 306 24.97 12.67 -12.41
CA ALA A 306 26.02 12.72 -11.38
C ALA A 306 25.50 12.39 -9.96
N ILE A 307 24.28 12.82 -9.64
CA ILE A 307 23.62 12.53 -8.35
C ILE A 307 22.53 11.46 -8.47
N ARG A 308 22.40 10.85 -9.66
CA ARG A 308 21.38 9.85 -10.03
C ARG A 308 19.98 10.33 -9.66
N TYR A 309 19.64 11.55 -10.02
CA TYR A 309 18.37 12.19 -9.70
C TYR A 309 17.58 12.44 -10.97
N ALA A 310 16.28 12.17 -10.93
CA ALA A 310 15.37 12.51 -12.01
C ALA A 310 14.08 13.15 -11.46
N GLU A 311 13.56 14.13 -12.19
CA GLU A 311 12.28 14.76 -11.93
C GLU A 311 11.50 14.88 -13.24
N GLY A 312 10.25 14.47 -13.24
CA GLY A 312 9.33 14.61 -14.36
C GLY A 312 8.10 15.40 -13.93
N THR A 313 7.77 16.43 -14.71
CA THR A 313 6.54 17.21 -14.55
C THR A 313 5.76 17.19 -15.87
N TRP A 314 4.51 16.74 -15.81
CA TRP A 314 3.61 16.70 -16.96
C TRP A 314 2.34 17.48 -16.65
N VAL A 315 1.96 18.37 -17.55
CA VAL A 315 0.70 19.11 -17.50
C VAL A 315 -0.21 18.60 -18.60
N VAL A 316 -1.30 17.95 -18.20
CA VAL A 316 -2.37 17.56 -19.11
C VAL A 316 -3.43 18.63 -19.05
N LYS A 317 -3.82 19.14 -20.21
CA LYS A 317 -4.93 20.06 -20.34
C LYS A 317 -6.07 19.42 -21.08
N GLU A 318 -7.22 19.40 -20.45
CA GLU A 318 -8.46 18.97 -21.06
C GLU A 318 -9.29 20.21 -21.34
N PRO A 319 -9.87 20.36 -22.55
CA PRO A 319 -10.89 21.36 -22.77
C PRO A 319 -12.01 21.12 -21.75
N ALA A 320 -12.47 22.20 -21.11
CA ALA A 320 -13.63 22.09 -20.23
C ALA A 320 -14.78 21.46 -21.06
N PRO A 321 -15.55 20.51 -20.50
CA PRO A 321 -16.64 19.88 -21.25
C PRO A 321 -17.56 20.96 -21.83
N ASP A 322 -17.91 20.83 -23.11
CA ASP A 322 -18.76 21.78 -23.85
C ASP A 322 -19.98 22.15 -23.02
N GLN A 323 -19.99 23.38 -22.50
CA GLN A 323 -21.20 23.98 -21.96
C GLN A 323 -21.86 24.74 -23.11
N PRO A 324 -23.09 24.40 -23.51
CA PRO A 324 -23.80 25.18 -24.52
C PRO A 324 -23.96 26.61 -24.00
N ASP A 325 -23.72 27.59 -24.88
CA ASP A 325 -23.84 29.02 -24.61
C ASP A 325 -25.19 29.36 -23.97
N ALA A 326 -25.20 29.48 -22.65
CA ALA A 326 -26.33 29.99 -21.91
C ALA A 326 -26.29 31.53 -21.90
N PRO A 327 -27.43 32.21 -22.12
CA PRO A 327 -27.52 33.67 -22.18
C PRO A 327 -27.00 34.30 -20.88
N GLU A 328 -26.53 35.55 -20.90
CA GLU A 328 -25.91 36.30 -19.78
C GLU A 328 -26.58 36.05 -18.41
N GLY A 329 -26.19 34.95 -17.79
CA GLY A 329 -26.71 34.44 -16.54
C GLY A 329 -25.75 34.74 -15.41
N VAL A 330 -26.22 34.50 -14.17
CA VAL A 330 -25.41 34.64 -12.97
C VAL A 330 -24.11 33.84 -13.10
N ARG A 331 -22.97 34.52 -12.97
CA ARG A 331 -21.66 33.86 -13.03
C ARG A 331 -21.36 33.26 -11.66
N TRP A 332 -21.42 31.94 -11.57
CA TRP A 332 -21.09 31.18 -10.36
C TRP A 332 -19.63 30.78 -10.33
N GLN A 333 -18.89 31.32 -9.35
CA GLN A 333 -17.62 30.77 -8.93
C GLN A 333 -17.90 29.64 -7.95
N ILE A 334 -17.49 28.41 -8.32
CA ILE A 334 -17.67 27.20 -7.53
C ILE A 334 -16.28 26.73 -7.10
N GLN A 335 -16.01 26.78 -5.81
CA GLN A 335 -14.82 26.20 -5.21
C GLN A 335 -15.26 24.97 -4.42
N ALA A 336 -14.78 23.80 -4.83
CA ALA A 336 -15.05 22.54 -4.16
C ALA A 336 -13.76 22.00 -3.58
N GLU A 337 -13.75 21.73 -2.28
CA GLU A 337 -12.66 21.09 -1.57
C GLU A 337 -13.19 19.80 -0.97
N ILE A 338 -12.64 18.68 -1.40
CA ILE A 338 -12.98 17.37 -0.84
C ILE A 338 -11.87 17.01 0.14
N THR A 339 -12.27 16.78 1.38
CA THR A 339 -11.42 16.34 2.50
C THR A 339 -12.06 15.11 3.13
N GLY A 340 -11.36 14.44 4.06
CA GLY A 340 -11.82 13.15 4.57
C GLY A 340 -11.71 12.05 3.51
N GLY A 341 -12.41 10.93 3.70
CA GLY A 341 -12.29 9.76 2.82
C GLY A 341 -10.97 8.99 2.93
N HIS A 342 -9.99 9.60 3.59
CA HIS A 342 -8.87 8.94 4.24
C HIS A 342 -9.26 8.70 5.69
N VAL A 343 -8.55 7.81 6.35
CA VAL A 343 -8.76 7.62 7.77
C VAL A 343 -7.83 8.55 8.52
N ASP A 344 -8.38 9.29 9.47
CA ASP A 344 -7.58 10.09 10.40
C ASP A 344 -6.67 9.13 11.15
N PHE A 345 -5.38 9.39 11.18
CA PHE A 345 -4.42 8.45 11.72
C PHE A 345 -3.40 9.17 12.57
N ASP A 346 -3.25 8.71 13.81
CA ASP A 346 -2.21 9.15 14.74
C ASP A 346 -1.41 7.93 15.16
N PHE A 347 -0.09 8.05 15.23
CA PHE A 347 0.79 6.97 15.66
C PHE A 347 1.28 7.29 17.06
N GLU A 348 0.71 6.66 18.09
CA GLU A 348 1.28 6.73 19.42
C GLU A 348 2.45 5.74 19.53
N PRO A 349 3.67 6.21 19.84
CA PRO A 349 4.79 5.31 20.10
C PRO A 349 4.52 4.53 21.40
N VAL A 350 4.32 3.21 21.28
CA VAL A 350 4.24 2.33 22.44
C VAL A 350 5.66 1.97 22.86
N VAL A 351 6.01 2.24 24.11
CA VAL A 351 7.31 1.88 24.69
C VAL A 351 7.35 0.36 24.91
N GLY A 352 8.46 -0.30 24.54
CA GLY A 352 8.70 -1.71 24.89
C GLY A 352 8.88 -2.69 23.73
N GLY A 353 9.22 -2.24 22.52
CA GLY A 353 9.54 -3.14 21.40
C GLY A 353 8.34 -3.66 20.61
N PHE A 354 7.15 -3.11 20.83
CA PHE A 354 5.98 -3.34 19.98
C PHE A 354 5.93 -2.35 18.81
N GLN A 355 5.24 -2.71 17.72
CA GLN A 355 5.00 -1.80 16.61
C GLN A 355 4.21 -0.56 17.09
N PRO A 356 4.49 0.65 16.56
CA PRO A 356 3.65 1.82 16.80
C PRO A 356 2.21 1.49 16.47
N VAL A 357 1.29 1.75 17.40
CA VAL A 357 -0.13 1.47 17.17
C VAL A 357 -0.68 2.61 16.35
N LEU A 358 -1.07 2.29 15.12
CA LEU A 358 -1.82 3.18 14.25
C LEU A 358 -3.23 3.36 14.84
N PHE A 359 -3.46 4.45 15.55
CA PHE A 359 -4.79 4.85 15.95
C PHE A 359 -5.45 5.52 14.77
N GLU A 360 -6.26 4.74 14.08
CA GLU A 360 -7.11 5.29 13.06
C GLU A 360 -8.50 5.56 13.61
N GLY A 361 -8.88 6.83 13.57
CA GLY A 361 -10.24 7.23 13.85
C GLY A 361 -11.25 6.56 12.91
N ALA A 362 -12.54 6.79 13.14
CA ALA A 362 -13.55 6.40 12.15
C ALA A 362 -13.15 6.91 10.75
N ILE A 363 -13.49 6.16 9.68
CA ILE A 363 -13.40 6.71 8.31
C ILE A 363 -14.12 8.04 8.37
N LEU A 364 -13.36 9.14 8.29
CA LEU A 364 -13.97 10.44 8.32
C LEU A 364 -14.83 10.48 7.06
N PRO A 365 -16.16 10.66 7.20
CA PRO A 365 -17.02 10.72 6.04
C PRO A 365 -16.44 11.76 5.09
N TRP A 366 -16.47 11.46 3.79
CA TRP A 366 -16.02 12.38 2.78
C TRP A 366 -16.69 13.72 3.04
N ARG A 367 -15.88 14.73 3.34
CA ARG A 367 -16.34 16.08 3.61
C ARG A 367 -16.10 16.91 2.39
N LEU A 368 -17.16 17.32 1.73
CA LEU A 368 -17.10 18.29 0.65
C LEU A 368 -17.44 19.67 1.23
N SER A 369 -16.47 20.57 1.20
CA SER A 369 -16.68 22.00 1.44
C SER A 369 -16.86 22.69 0.09
N LEU A 370 -18.04 23.24 -0.13
CA LEU A 370 -18.43 23.90 -1.38
C LEU A 370 -18.67 25.38 -1.12
N THR A 371 -17.87 26.25 -1.73
CA THR A 371 -18.12 27.69 -1.74
C THR A 371 -18.68 28.12 -3.08
N LEU A 372 -19.84 28.75 -3.04
CA LEU A 372 -20.59 29.26 -4.18
C LEU A 372 -20.62 30.78 -4.10
N LYS A 373 -20.16 31.46 -5.15
CA LYS A 373 -20.28 32.92 -5.29
C LYS A 373 -20.86 33.26 -6.64
N GLY A 374 -22.12 33.67 -6.65
CA GLY A 374 -22.81 34.17 -7.83
C GLY A 374 -22.71 35.68 -7.88
N ARG A 375 -22.40 36.24 -9.05
CA ARG A 375 -22.41 37.70 -9.26
C ARG A 375 -23.16 38.06 -10.54
N ARG A 376 -23.90 39.17 -10.49
CA ARG A 376 -24.62 39.74 -11.64
C ARG A 376 -24.85 41.24 -11.46
N ARG A 377 -24.73 42.02 -12.54
CA ARG A 377 -25.13 43.44 -12.52
C ARG A 377 -26.63 43.60 -12.81
N GLY A 378 -27.32 44.52 -12.12
CA GLY A 378 -28.73 44.83 -12.37
C GLY A 378 -29.39 45.73 -11.32
N GLY A 379 -30.63 46.16 -11.60
CA GLY A 379 -31.45 47.08 -10.78
C GLY A 379 -32.13 46.50 -9.54
N GLU A 380 -32.74 47.37 -8.73
CA GLU A 380 -33.58 47.00 -7.58
C GLU A 380 -34.77 46.13 -8.06
N GLY A 381 -34.78 44.85 -7.66
CA GLY A 381 -35.86 43.91 -7.99
C GLY A 381 -35.44 42.55 -8.58
N LYS A 382 -34.16 42.31 -8.88
CA LYS A 382 -33.66 41.01 -9.39
C LYS A 382 -33.08 39.98 -8.39
N PRO A 383 -33.29 40.03 -7.04
CA PRO A 383 -32.85 38.95 -6.13
C PRO A 383 -33.32 37.56 -6.55
N GLU A 384 -34.50 37.46 -7.19
CA GLU A 384 -35.12 36.20 -7.62
C GLU A 384 -34.32 35.46 -8.71
N GLU A 385 -33.48 36.17 -9.46
CA GLU A 385 -32.65 35.59 -10.52
C GLU A 385 -31.32 35.05 -10.00
N LEU A 386 -30.95 35.36 -8.75
CA LEU A 386 -29.78 34.81 -8.06
C LEU A 386 -30.14 33.49 -7.35
N LYS A 387 -30.78 32.55 -8.04
CA LYS A 387 -31.06 31.21 -7.49
C LYS A 387 -29.76 30.44 -7.27
N LEU A 388 -29.61 29.84 -6.10
CA LEU A 388 -28.45 29.00 -5.78
C LEU A 388 -28.53 27.72 -6.61
N PRO A 389 -27.39 27.13 -7.02
CA PRO A 389 -27.37 25.78 -7.58
C PRO A 389 -28.11 24.75 -6.72
N GLY A 390 -28.65 23.68 -7.28
CA GLY A 390 -29.40 22.69 -6.50
C GLY A 390 -28.58 21.90 -5.48
N LEU A 391 -29.28 21.13 -4.65
CA LEU A 391 -28.67 20.16 -3.74
C LEU A 391 -27.98 19.05 -4.53
N LEU A 392 -26.85 18.59 -4.02
CA LEU A 392 -26.17 17.41 -4.55
C LEU A 392 -27.01 16.15 -4.30
N SER A 393 -27.00 15.25 -5.27
CA SER A 393 -27.65 13.93 -5.15
C SER A 393 -26.81 12.96 -4.32
N SER A 394 -27.41 11.81 -3.99
CA SER A 394 -26.71 10.69 -3.35
C SER A 394 -25.37 10.41 -4.05
N PRO A 395 -24.26 10.22 -3.29
CA PRO A 395 -24.23 9.87 -1.87
C PRO A 395 -24.00 11.05 -0.90
N TRP A 396 -24.14 12.31 -1.36
CA TRP A 396 -23.92 13.49 -0.51
C TRP A 396 -25.11 13.81 0.39
N LEU A 397 -24.82 14.08 1.66
CA LEU A 397 -25.77 14.55 2.66
C LEU A 397 -25.37 15.97 3.10
N LEU A 398 -26.25 16.96 2.90
CA LEU A 398 -25.98 18.34 3.30
C LEU A 398 -26.01 18.48 4.83
N ASP A 399 -24.93 18.98 5.40
CA ASP A 399 -24.88 19.45 6.78
C ASP A 399 -25.38 20.88 6.87
N ARG A 400 -26.68 21.04 7.15
CA ARG A 400 -27.31 22.37 7.25
C ARG A 400 -26.74 23.22 8.40
N ASN A 401 -26.20 22.60 9.45
CA ASN A 401 -25.67 23.30 10.63
C ASN A 401 -24.28 23.88 10.36
N ALA A 402 -23.44 23.15 9.60
CA ALA A 402 -22.12 23.61 9.19
C ALA A 402 -22.14 24.46 7.90
N SER A 403 -23.25 24.41 7.15
CA SER A 403 -23.48 25.24 5.97
C SER A 403 -23.97 26.64 6.35
N ARG A 404 -23.79 27.60 5.44
CA ARG A 404 -24.32 28.96 5.54
C ARG A 404 -24.67 29.48 4.16
N GLU A 405 -25.71 30.29 4.07
CA GLU A 405 -26.01 31.08 2.88
C GLU A 405 -26.23 32.54 3.25
N LYS A 406 -25.99 33.43 2.31
CA LYS A 406 -26.36 34.85 2.41
C LYS A 406 -27.54 35.12 1.51
N ALA A 407 -28.46 35.95 2.00
CA ALA A 407 -29.43 36.60 1.14
C ALA A 407 -28.70 37.40 0.04
N PRO A 408 -29.29 37.55 -1.16
CA PRO A 408 -28.74 38.43 -2.19
C PRO A 408 -28.43 39.83 -1.63
N PHE A 409 -27.26 40.37 -1.96
CA PHE A 409 -26.81 41.68 -1.49
C PHE A 409 -26.07 42.45 -2.58
N VAL A 410 -25.98 43.77 -2.45
CA VAL A 410 -25.19 44.61 -3.35
C VAL A 410 -23.72 44.55 -2.92
N ALA A 411 -22.87 43.92 -3.73
CA ALA A 411 -21.43 43.84 -3.51
C ALA A 411 -20.68 45.10 -3.97
N GLU A 412 -21.25 45.83 -4.94
CA GLU A 412 -20.68 47.10 -5.44
C GLU A 412 -21.83 48.01 -5.90
N PHE A 413 -21.87 49.24 -5.38
CA PHE A 413 -22.82 50.24 -5.84
C PHE A 413 -22.28 50.90 -7.12
N GLY A 414 -22.93 50.67 -8.26
CA GLY A 414 -22.67 51.45 -9.47
C GLY A 414 -23.31 52.85 -9.45
N ALA A 415 -23.04 53.64 -10.49
CA ALA A 415 -23.47 55.03 -10.61
C ALA A 415 -25.00 55.21 -10.71
N ASP A 416 -25.69 54.23 -11.31
CA ASP A 416 -27.14 54.18 -11.45
C ASP A 416 -27.70 52.88 -10.84
N PRO A 417 -28.99 52.84 -10.43
CA PRO A 417 -29.60 51.67 -9.80
C PRO A 417 -29.40 50.37 -10.59
N ASP A 418 -29.46 50.42 -11.92
CA ASP A 418 -29.29 49.26 -12.82
C ASP A 418 -27.85 48.75 -12.95
N SER A 419 -26.89 49.47 -12.40
CA SER A 419 -25.46 49.15 -12.51
C SER A 419 -24.88 48.52 -11.25
N HIS A 420 -25.69 48.35 -10.19
CA HIS A 420 -25.29 47.66 -8.96
C HIS A 420 -24.85 46.23 -9.26
N LEU A 421 -23.74 45.80 -8.65
CA LEU A 421 -23.29 44.42 -8.69
C LEU A 421 -23.95 43.66 -7.54
N TRP A 422 -24.96 42.88 -7.87
CA TRP A 422 -25.57 41.97 -6.93
C TRP A 422 -24.72 40.70 -6.81
N ALA A 423 -24.59 40.22 -5.57
CA ALA A 423 -23.90 38.99 -5.25
C ALA A 423 -24.76 38.10 -4.38
N ARG A 424 -24.55 36.79 -4.52
CA ARG A 424 -25.09 35.79 -3.63
C ARG A 424 -24.00 34.78 -3.29
N GLU A 425 -23.91 34.44 -2.02
CA GLU A 425 -22.87 33.53 -1.54
C GLU A 425 -23.49 32.39 -0.72
N ALA A 426 -22.96 31.19 -0.89
CA ALA A 426 -23.22 30.08 0.00
C ALA A 426 -21.94 29.29 0.25
N SER A 427 -21.83 28.75 1.46
CA SER A 427 -20.79 27.83 1.88
C SER A 427 -21.48 26.59 2.40
N LEU A 428 -21.45 25.51 1.63
CA LEU A 428 -22.13 24.27 1.94
C LEU A 428 -21.12 23.22 2.38
N VAL A 429 -21.47 22.46 3.40
CA VAL A 429 -20.70 21.32 3.87
C VAL A 429 -21.54 20.09 3.61
N TYR A 430 -21.02 19.15 2.84
CA TYR A 430 -21.64 17.85 2.59
C TYR A 430 -20.79 16.74 3.21
N TRP A 431 -21.47 15.70 3.69
CA TRP A 431 -20.85 14.48 4.17
C TRP A 431 -21.28 13.31 3.31
N SER A 432 -20.38 12.35 3.09
CA SER A 432 -20.72 11.10 2.43
C SER A 432 -19.98 9.92 3.02
N ALA A 433 -20.66 8.79 3.18
CA ALA A 433 -20.05 7.54 3.63
C ALA A 433 -19.28 6.82 2.52
N SER A 434 -19.51 7.17 1.24
CA SER A 434 -18.89 6.50 0.08
C SER A 434 -18.20 7.50 -0.85
N LYS A 435 -17.15 7.02 -1.51
CA LYS A 435 -16.38 7.85 -2.45
C LYS A 435 -17.27 8.27 -3.62
N PRO A 436 -17.35 9.58 -3.95
CA PRO A 436 -18.15 10.05 -5.06
C PRO A 436 -17.61 9.50 -6.39
N THR A 437 -18.52 9.07 -7.27
CA THR A 437 -18.21 8.52 -8.60
C THR A 437 -18.03 9.58 -9.68
N GLY A 438 -18.33 10.85 -9.38
CA GLY A 438 -18.21 11.98 -10.30
C GLY A 438 -17.77 13.28 -9.61
N SER A 439 -17.39 14.28 -10.42
CA SER A 439 -16.94 15.59 -9.92
C SER A 439 -18.07 16.35 -9.21
N PRO A 440 -17.89 16.79 -7.95
CA PRO A 440 -18.90 17.59 -7.25
C PRO A 440 -19.28 18.85 -7.99
N ALA A 441 -18.32 19.52 -8.66
CA ALA A 441 -18.61 20.71 -9.45
C ALA A 441 -19.53 20.42 -10.65
N ALA A 442 -19.42 19.23 -11.26
CA ALA A 442 -20.33 18.80 -12.32
C ALA A 442 -21.73 18.52 -11.77
N GLN A 443 -21.83 17.88 -10.61
CA GLN A 443 -23.11 17.61 -9.94
C GLN A 443 -23.83 18.90 -9.50
N VAL A 444 -23.10 19.88 -8.95
CA VAL A 444 -23.65 21.21 -8.60
C VAL A 444 -24.23 21.91 -9.83
N ARG A 445 -23.55 21.84 -10.98
CA ARG A 445 -24.00 22.47 -12.23
C ARG A 445 -25.20 21.77 -12.85
N ALA A 446 -25.34 20.46 -12.62
CA ALA A 446 -26.48 19.67 -13.09
C ALA A 446 -27.69 19.74 -12.14
N ALA A 447 -27.51 20.24 -10.91
CA ALA A 447 -28.55 20.27 -9.90
C ALA A 447 -29.56 21.41 -10.14
N GLN A 448 -30.85 21.12 -9.96
CA GLN A 448 -31.93 22.09 -10.19
C GLN A 448 -31.82 23.30 -9.25
N PRO A 449 -31.82 24.56 -9.75
CA PRO A 449 -31.64 25.73 -8.91
C PRO A 449 -32.70 25.87 -7.80
N VAL A 450 -32.27 26.33 -6.63
CA VAL A 450 -33.12 26.54 -5.46
C VAL A 450 -33.08 28.00 -4.99
N GLU A 451 -34.19 28.45 -4.39
CA GLU A 451 -34.27 29.80 -3.83
C GLU A 451 -33.55 29.91 -2.49
N SER A 452 -33.44 28.83 -1.73
CA SER A 452 -32.68 28.72 -0.48
C SER A 452 -32.42 27.24 -0.19
N TYR A 453 -31.34 26.93 0.53
CA TYR A 453 -31.10 25.57 1.06
C TYR A 453 -31.78 25.31 2.42
N TYR A 454 -32.43 26.33 2.99
CA TYR A 454 -33.05 26.31 4.31
C TYR A 454 -34.58 26.44 4.31
N LEU A 455 -35.18 26.66 3.14
CA LEU A 455 -36.63 26.66 2.93
C LEU A 455 -37.21 25.24 2.84
#